data_AF-A0A9D4TQT5-F1
#
_entry.id   AF-A0A9D4TQT5-F1
#
_cell.length_a   1.000
_cell.length_b   1.000
_cell.length_c   1.000
_cell.angle_alpha   90.00
_cell.angle_beta   90.00
_cell.angle_gamma   90.00
#
_symmetry.space_group_name_H-M   'P 1'
#
loop_
_entity.id
_entity.type
_entity.pdbx_description
1 polymer ?
#
loop_
_entity_poly.entity_id
_entity_poly.type
_entity_poly.pdbx_seq_one_letter_code
_entity_poly.pdbx_strand_id
1 'polypeptide(L)' 'MSRGKPQDRVTSAFSEGLRSCSKEVQHYGLCLKATLPEVEKGICEREFQQLKACWVKACRASLARK' A
#
# COMPACT_ATOMS: atom_id res chain seq x y z
N MET A 1 -21.10 9.04 19.71
CA MET A 1 -19.94 9.02 18.78
C MET A 1 -18.99 7.92 19.23
N SER A 2 -19.04 6.74 18.60
CA SER A 2 -18.17 5.62 18.97
C SER A 2 -16.73 5.94 18.59
N ARG A 3 -15.84 6.02 19.58
CA ARG A 3 -14.40 6.11 19.35
C ARG A 3 -13.97 4.81 18.65
N GLY A 4 -13.70 4.86 17.35
CA GLY A 4 -13.19 3.70 16.60
C GLY A 4 -11.96 3.14 17.31
N LYS A 5 -11.86 1.80 17.39
CA LYS A 5 -10.75 1.11 18.05
C LYS A 5 -9.44 1.54 17.38
N PRO A 6 -8.29 1.52 18.07
CA PRO A 6 -6.99 1.80 17.45
C PRO A 6 -6.75 1.01 16.16
N GLN A 7 -7.26 -0.22 16.09
CA GLN A 7 -7.25 -1.07 14.90
C GLN A 7 -7.99 -0.46 13.70
N ASP A 8 -9.15 0.17 13.91
CA ASP A 8 -9.93 0.81 12.83
C ASP A 8 -9.18 2.00 12.21
N ARG A 9 -8.39 2.71 13.03
CA ARG A 9 -7.56 3.84 12.57
C ARG A 9 -6.44 3.36 11.65
N VAL A 10 -5.76 2.28 12.05
CA VAL A 10 -4.67 1.70 11.25
C VAL A 10 -5.21 1.13 9.94
N THR A 11 -6.32 0.39 9.97
CA THR A 11 -6.97 -0.14 8.77
C THR A 11 -7.41 0.97 7.83
N SER A 12 -8.01 2.05 8.36
CA SER A 12 -8.41 3.20 7.54
C SER A 12 -7.21 3.91 6.90
N ALA A 13 -6.13 4.12 7.65
CA ALA A 13 -4.90 4.73 7.12
C ALA A 13 -4.21 3.83 6.08
N PHE A 14 -4.26 2.51 6.29
CA PHE A 14 -3.78 1.52 5.33
C PHE A 14 -4.53 1.61 4.00
N SER A 15 -5.86 1.59 4.05
CA SER A 15 -6.74 1.70 2.87
C SER A 15 -6.56 3.04 2.15
N GLU A 16 -6.47 4.14 2.90
CA GLU A 16 -6.21 5.48 2.34
C GLU A 16 -4.84 5.53 1.66
N GLY A 17 -3.83 4.89 2.25
CA GLY A 17 -2.50 4.76 1.66
C GLY A 17 -2.53 4.03 0.32
N LEU A 18 -3.26 2.91 0.22
CA LEU A 18 -3.40 2.17 -1.04
C LEU A 18 -4.14 2.98 -2.10
N ARG A 19 -5.19 3.71 -1.70
CA ARG A 19 -5.96 4.56 -2.60
C ARG A 19 -5.13 5.74 -3.13
N SER A 20 -4.34 6.38 -2.26
CA SER A 20 -3.43 7.48 -2.60
C SER A 20 -2.32 7.03 -3.55
N CYS A 21 -1.88 5.78 -3.43
CA CYS A 21 -0.79 5.19 -4.23
C CYS A 21 -1.33 4.22 -5.31
N SER A 22 -2.54 4.48 -5.80
CA SER A 22 -3.24 3.57 -6.73
C SER A 22 -2.47 3.30 -8.03
N LYS A 23 -1.65 4.24 -8.48
CA LYS A 23 -0.77 4.07 -9.64
C LYS A 23 0.32 3.04 -9.37
N GLU A 24 1.02 3.17 -8.25
CA GLU A 24 2.07 2.25 -7.82
C GLU A 24 1.50 0.85 -7.52
N VAL A 25 0.29 0.79 -6.95
CA VAL A 25 -0.45 -0.47 -6.76
C VAL A 25 -0.71 -1.16 -8.10
N GLN A 26 -1.17 -0.42 -9.11
CA GLN A 26 -1.42 -0.99 -10.44
C GLN A 26 -0.14 -1.51 -11.08
N HIS A 27 0.96 -0.74 -11.03
CA HIS A 27 2.25 -1.16 -11.59
C HIS A 27 2.77 -2.43 -10.92
N TYR A 28 2.72 -2.51 -9.58
CA TYR A 28 3.11 -3.71 -8.85
C TYR A 28 2.22 -4.92 -9.21
N GLY A 29 0.91 -4.72 -9.31
CA GLY A 29 -0.03 -5.77 -9.70
C GLY A 29 0.17 -6.26 -11.14
N LEU A 30 0.54 -5.38 -12.08
CA LEU A 30 0.87 -5.75 -13.46
C LEU A 30 2.14 -6.61 -13.52
N CYS A 31 3.18 -6.24 -12.76
CA CYS A 31 4.39 -7.04 -12.68
C CYS A 31 4.08 -8.44 -12.14
N LEU A 32 3.35 -8.53 -11.02
CA LEU A 32 2.97 -9.82 -10.45
C LEU A 32 2.21 -10.70 -11.45
N LYS A 33 1.22 -10.13 -12.16
CA LYS A 33 0.44 -10.84 -13.18
C LYS A 33 1.31 -11.39 -14.32
N ALA A 34 2.32 -10.64 -14.74
CA ALA A 34 3.23 -11.06 -15.81
C ALA A 34 4.14 -12.22 -15.38
N THR A 35 4.36 -12.38 -14.08
CA THR A 35 5.30 -13.36 -13.51
C THR A 35 4.63 -14.56 -12.84
N LEU A 36 3.30 -14.60 -12.81
CA LEU A 36 2.58 -15.80 -12.37
C LEU A 36 2.73 -16.91 -13.40
N PRO A 37 2.90 -18.18 -12.99
CA PRO A 37 2.85 -18.69 -11.60
C PRO A 37 4.18 -18.61 -10.82
N GLU A 38 5.30 -18.33 -11.49
CA GLU A 38 6.66 -18.38 -10.95
C GLU A 38 7.06 -17.06 -10.24
N VAL A 39 6.19 -16.56 -9.37
CA VAL A 39 6.50 -15.35 -8.58
C VAL A 39 7.57 -15.69 -7.54
N GLU A 40 8.82 -15.41 -7.86
CA GLU A 40 9.93 -15.46 -6.92
C GLU A 40 10.11 -14.13 -6.18
N LYS A 41 10.69 -14.22 -4.98
CA LYS A 41 11.06 -13.05 -4.20
C LYS A 41 12.08 -12.22 -4.97
N GLY A 42 11.78 -10.94 -5.18
CA GLY A 42 12.69 -10.00 -5.84
C GLY A 42 12.29 -9.62 -7.27
N ILE A 43 11.44 -10.41 -7.93
CA ILE A 43 11.07 -10.19 -9.35
C ILE A 43 10.42 -8.81 -9.58
N CYS A 44 9.48 -8.42 -8.72
CA CYS A 44 8.80 -7.12 -8.76
C CYS A 44 9.31 -6.17 -7.68
N GLU A 45 10.57 -6.32 -7.26
CA GLU A 45 11.13 -5.53 -6.14
C GLU A 45 11.12 -4.04 -6.43
N ARG A 46 11.40 -3.64 -7.68
CA ARG A 46 11.39 -2.22 -8.07
C ARG A 46 10.01 -1.59 -7.86
N GLU A 47 8.96 -2.22 -8.38
CA GLU A 47 7.57 -1.78 -8.28
C GLU A 47 7.11 -1.81 -6.82
N PHE A 48 7.52 -2.83 -6.07
CA PHE A 48 7.27 -2.92 -4.64
C PHE A 48 7.91 -1.77 -3.86
N GLN A 49 9.17 -1.42 -4.11
CA GLN A 49 9.83 -0.32 -3.41
C GLN A 49 9.15 1.03 -3.72
N GLN A 50 8.72 1.24 -4.97
CA GLN A 50 7.95 2.44 -5.35
C GLN A 50 6.62 2.52 -4.59
N LEU A 51 5.87 1.41 -4.56
CA LEU A 51 4.62 1.30 -3.80
C LEU A 51 4.87 1.54 -2.30
N LYS A 52 5.88 0.89 -1.72
CA LYS A 52 6.22 1.03 -0.31
C LYS A 52 6.56 2.47 0.05
N ALA A 53 7.38 3.15 -0.76
CA ALA A 53 7.76 4.55 -0.54
C ALA A 53 6.53 5.47 -0.52
N CYS A 54 5.64 5.33 -1.51
CA CYS A 54 4.40 6.10 -1.54
C CYS A 54 3.49 5.75 -0.34
N TRP A 55 3.25 4.46 -0.12
CA TRP A 55 2.31 3.96 0.88
C TRP A 55 2.71 4.36 2.30
N VAL A 56 3.99 4.23 2.67
CA VAL A 56 4.49 4.65 4.00
C VAL A 56 4.28 6.15 4.20
N LYS A 57 4.52 6.98 3.18
CA LYS A 57 4.30 8.42 3.24
C LYS A 57 2.81 8.75 3.43
N ALA A 58 1.94 8.12 2.64
CA ALA A 58 0.49 8.35 2.70
C ALA A 58 -0.12 7.85 4.02
N CYS A 59 0.28 6.66 4.48
CA CYS A 59 -0.18 6.05 5.73
C CYS A 59 0.24 6.90 6.94
N ARG A 60 1.51 7.33 7.01
CA ARG A 60 1.98 8.25 8.06
C ARG A 60 1.22 9.57 8.05
N ALA A 61 1.00 10.16 6.88
CA ALA A 61 0.24 11.40 6.76
C ALA A 61 -1.23 11.23 7.18
N SER A 62 -1.81 10.05 6.97
CA SER A 62 -3.20 9.75 7.36
C SER A 62 -3.33 9.47 8.86
N LEU A 63 -2.30 8.92 9.50
CA LEU A 63 -2.24 8.73 10.96
C LEU A 63 -1.94 10.03 11.70
N ALA A 64 -1.14 10.94 11.14
CA ALA A 64 -0.79 12.21 11.76
C ALA A 64 -1.92 13.27 11.73
N ARG A 65 -2.94 13.09 10.88
CA ARG A 65 -4.03 14.04 10.68
C ARG A 65 -5.26 13.82 11.59
N LYS A 66 -5.28 12.77 12.43
CA LYS A 66 -6.45 12.37 13.25
C LYS A 66 -6.09 12.14 14.71
#